data_AF-A0A257TIJ7-F1
#
_entry.id   AF-A0A257TIJ7-F1
#
_cell.length_a   1.000
_cell.length_b   1.000
_cell.length_c   1.000
_cell.angle_alpha   90.00
_cell.angle_beta   90.00
_cell.angle_gamma   90.00
#
_symmetry.space_group_name_H-M   'P 1'
#
loop_
_entity.id
_entity.type
_entity.pdbx_description
1 polymer ?
#
loop_
_entity_poly.entity_id
_entity_poly.type
_entity_poly.pdbx_seq_one_letter_code
_entity_poly.pdbx_strand_id
1 'polypeptide(L)'
;MTSFAALPTLHVEGKDDLYTIAGLLERHGVSMLAAQRPFRISTSENPDAKEEGVAALLESMADAIRNATDRPIGFVVDVDVKVADRWQAVCARLREAGLSPPNACPNDGYFGQLENYPHQVGVWLMPDCISDHGTLEHLIKTLIPVGDLLFPHAGKATQKAERLGAMFGAANHNKAVLHCWLAWQERPGVPYGTAINAKFLAHDSPEAIAFLRWLKRLFGLSALAHIA
;
A
#
# COMPACT_ATOMS: atom_id res chain seq x y z
N MET A 1 -18.13 3.06 31.45
CA MET A 1 -17.48 3.94 30.46
C MET A 1 -16.90 3.05 29.37
N THR A 2 -17.63 2.84 28.29
CA THR A 2 -17.11 2.14 27.11
C THR A 2 -16.05 3.05 26.51
N SER A 3 -14.79 2.75 26.80
CA SER A 3 -13.66 3.30 26.04
C SER A 3 -13.96 3.00 24.57
N PHE A 4 -14.05 4.02 23.72
CA PHE A 4 -13.93 3.81 22.29
C PHE A 4 -12.51 3.30 22.09
N ALA A 5 -12.35 1.97 22.08
CA ALA A 5 -11.06 1.35 21.82
C ALA A 5 -10.55 1.93 20.49
N ALA A 6 -9.36 2.53 20.53
CA ALA A 6 -8.75 3.08 19.33
C ALA A 6 -8.62 1.93 18.31
N LEU A 7 -8.89 2.21 17.03
CA LEU A 7 -8.82 1.18 16.00
C LEU A 7 -7.36 0.75 15.77
N PRO A 8 -7.12 -0.48 15.25
CA PRO A 8 -5.85 -0.85 14.61
C PRO A 8 -5.50 0.14 13.49
N THR A 9 -4.22 0.21 13.10
CA THR A 9 -3.76 1.18 12.09
C THR A 9 -2.87 0.51 11.04
N LEU A 10 -3.12 0.82 9.77
CA LEU A 10 -2.22 0.56 8.64
C LEU A 10 -1.55 1.88 8.25
N HIS A 11 -0.22 1.94 8.33
CA HIS A 11 0.57 3.09 7.92
C HIS A 11 1.01 2.92 6.47
N VAL A 12 0.81 3.98 5.68
CA VAL A 12 1.15 4.06 4.26
C VAL A 12 1.86 5.39 3.99
N GLU A 13 2.52 5.50 2.85
CA GLU A 13 3.36 6.67 2.54
C GLU A 13 2.53 7.92 2.25
N GLY A 14 1.60 7.83 1.31
CA GLY A 14 0.84 8.98 0.84
C GLY A 14 -0.67 8.77 0.79
N LYS A 15 -1.37 9.86 0.45
CA LYS A 15 -2.83 9.81 0.24
C LYS A 15 -3.23 8.89 -0.92
N ASP A 16 -2.41 8.81 -1.97
CA ASP A 16 -2.69 7.94 -3.12
C ASP A 16 -2.75 6.47 -2.71
N ASP A 17 -1.82 6.01 -1.86
CA ASP A 17 -1.81 4.67 -1.26
C ASP A 17 -3.06 4.41 -0.44
N LEU A 18 -3.41 5.37 0.42
CA LEU A 18 -4.55 5.28 1.31
C LEU A 18 -5.83 5.03 0.51
N TYR A 19 -6.11 5.86 -0.49
CA TYR A 19 -7.35 5.74 -1.27
C TYR A 19 -7.33 4.51 -2.17
N THR A 20 -6.16 4.10 -2.67
CA THR A 20 -6.00 2.87 -3.46
C THR A 20 -6.34 1.63 -2.64
N ILE A 21 -5.72 1.50 -1.46
CA ILE A 21 -5.95 0.37 -0.55
C ILE A 21 -7.40 0.37 -0.06
N ALA A 22 -7.96 1.54 0.25
CA ALA A 22 -9.37 1.66 0.61
C ALA A 22 -10.30 1.17 -0.50
N GLY A 23 -10.07 1.57 -1.76
CA GLY A 23 -10.84 1.09 -2.91
C GLY A 23 -10.72 -0.42 -3.11
N LEU A 24 -9.53 -1.00 -2.95
CA LEU A 24 -9.34 -2.46 -3.00
C LEU A 24 -10.16 -3.17 -1.91
N LEU A 25 -10.12 -2.66 -0.68
CA LEU A 25 -10.86 -3.23 0.45
C LEU A 25 -12.37 -3.19 0.21
N GLU A 26 -12.89 -2.07 -0.28
CA GLU A 26 -14.31 -1.91 -0.59
C GLU A 26 -14.76 -2.86 -1.70
N ARG A 27 -13.95 -3.03 -2.76
CA ARG A 27 -14.20 -4.03 -3.82
C ARG A 27 -14.18 -5.47 -3.30
N HIS A 28 -13.60 -5.72 -2.12
CA HIS A 28 -13.52 -7.02 -1.44
C HIS A 28 -14.41 -7.13 -0.20
N GLY A 29 -15.42 -6.25 -0.08
CA GLY A 29 -16.46 -6.34 0.96
C GLY A 29 -16.05 -5.81 2.34
N VAL A 30 -14.92 -5.12 2.44
CA VAL A 30 -14.47 -4.48 3.69
C VAL A 30 -14.79 -2.99 3.63
N SER A 31 -15.79 -2.56 4.39
CA SER A 31 -16.20 -1.15 4.46
C SER A 31 -15.10 -0.30 5.08
N MET A 32 -14.72 0.80 4.41
CA MET A 32 -13.73 1.77 4.91
C MET A 32 -14.36 3.07 5.41
N LEU A 33 -15.70 3.12 5.49
CA LEU A 33 -16.44 4.22 6.11
C LEU A 33 -16.09 4.36 7.58
N ALA A 34 -15.97 5.60 8.07
CA ALA A 34 -15.47 5.89 9.43
C ALA A 34 -16.22 5.15 10.55
N ALA A 35 -17.52 4.91 10.38
CA ALA A 35 -18.37 4.23 11.35
C ALA A 35 -18.28 2.69 11.31
N GLN A 36 -17.74 2.10 10.24
CA GLN A 36 -17.76 0.65 9.99
C GLN A 36 -16.37 0.05 9.79
N ARG A 37 -15.35 0.88 9.55
CA ARG A 37 -14.01 0.41 9.22
C ARG A 37 -13.38 -0.39 10.37
N PRO A 38 -12.79 -1.56 10.08
CA PRO A 38 -12.18 -2.40 11.10
C PRO A 38 -10.82 -1.87 11.57
N PHE A 39 -10.16 -1.03 10.75
CA PHE A 39 -8.90 -0.36 11.08
C PHE A 39 -8.83 1.01 10.38
N ARG A 40 -7.88 1.85 10.80
CA ARG A 40 -7.58 3.14 10.16
C ARG A 40 -6.43 2.99 9.20
N ILE A 41 -6.44 3.74 8.09
CA ILE A 41 -5.25 3.95 7.27
C ILE A 41 -4.70 5.32 7.62
N SER A 42 -3.42 5.40 7.99
CA SER A 42 -2.72 6.63 8.33
C SER A 42 -1.60 6.89 7.34
N THR A 43 -1.44 8.14 6.92
CA THR A 43 -0.31 8.56 6.08
C THR A 43 0.85 9.03 6.94
N SER A 44 2.09 8.88 6.47
CA SER A 44 3.27 9.51 7.07
C SER A 44 3.48 10.97 6.61
N GLU A 45 2.65 11.47 5.69
CA GLU A 45 2.64 12.88 5.28
C GLU A 45 2.47 13.82 6.48
N ASN A 46 3.51 14.59 6.78
CA ASN A 46 3.47 15.69 7.73
C ASN A 46 4.02 16.96 7.04
N PRO A 47 3.21 18.03 6.89
CA PRO A 47 3.63 19.27 6.24
C PRO A 47 4.87 19.92 6.89
N ASP A 48 5.12 19.63 8.17
CA ASP A 48 6.23 20.19 8.95
C ASP A 48 7.42 19.20 9.10
N ALA A 49 7.34 18.00 8.51
CA ALA A 49 8.43 17.02 8.58
C ALA A 49 9.56 17.32 7.58
N LYS A 50 10.77 16.89 7.93
CA LYS A 50 11.97 17.03 7.07
C LYS A 50 12.03 15.97 5.98
N GLU A 51 11.33 14.87 6.15
CA GLU A 51 11.29 13.74 5.24
C GLU A 51 9.88 13.54 4.70
N GLU A 52 9.77 13.01 3.48
CA GLU A 52 8.50 12.72 2.79
C GLU A 52 8.50 11.26 2.29
N GLY A 53 7.31 10.73 1.98
CA GLY A 53 7.13 9.40 1.41
C GLY A 53 7.65 8.28 2.32
N VAL A 54 8.36 7.32 1.71
CA VAL A 54 8.91 6.15 2.41
C VAL A 54 9.82 6.50 3.58
N ALA A 55 10.59 7.59 3.47
CA ALA A 55 11.57 7.97 4.48
C ALA A 55 10.88 8.37 5.79
N ALA A 56 9.86 9.24 5.69
CA ALA A 56 8.99 9.60 6.83
C ALA A 56 8.25 8.39 7.43
N LEU A 57 7.84 7.44 6.59
CA LEU A 57 7.20 6.21 7.07
C LEU A 57 8.17 5.35 7.88
N LEU A 58 9.41 5.21 7.42
CA LEU A 58 10.45 4.47 8.13
C LEU A 58 10.84 5.16 9.44
N GLU A 59 11.02 6.48 9.46
CA GLU A 59 11.35 7.24 10.67
C GLU A 59 10.29 7.06 11.77
N SER A 60 9.01 7.14 11.41
CA SER A 60 7.90 7.02 12.37
C SER A 60 7.58 5.59 12.81
N MET A 61 8.12 4.57 12.14
CA MET A 61 7.74 3.17 12.31
C MET A 61 7.93 2.67 13.75
N ALA A 62 9.10 2.91 14.34
CA ALA A 62 9.42 2.39 15.66
C ALA A 62 8.52 3.02 16.76
N ASP A 63 8.27 4.32 16.67
CA ASP A 63 7.34 5.02 17.56
C ASP A 63 5.90 4.58 17.35
N ALA A 64 5.46 4.40 16.11
CA ALA A 64 4.13 3.92 15.80
C ALA A 64 3.88 2.53 16.41
N ILE A 65 4.86 1.62 16.33
CA ILE A 65 4.79 0.30 16.98
C ILE A 65 4.67 0.43 18.50
N ARG A 66 5.52 1.25 19.13
CA ARG A 66 5.47 1.48 20.59
C ARG A 66 4.12 2.05 21.05
N ASN A 67 3.54 2.94 20.25
CA ASN A 67 2.28 3.62 20.53
C ASN A 67 1.03 2.77 20.17
N ALA A 68 1.19 1.67 19.44
CA ALA A 68 0.08 0.78 19.09
C ALA A 68 -0.46 0.01 20.32
N THR A 69 0.35 -0.11 21.38
CA THR A 69 0.06 -0.71 22.69
C THR A 69 -0.40 -2.17 22.63
N ASP A 70 -1.67 -2.39 22.33
CA ASP A 70 -2.39 -3.67 22.38
C ASP A 70 -3.16 -3.93 21.08
N ARG A 71 -2.92 -3.12 20.06
CA ARG A 71 -3.65 -3.14 18.78
C ARG A 71 -2.74 -3.55 17.63
N PRO A 72 -3.24 -4.35 16.67
CA PRO A 72 -2.48 -4.62 15.46
C PRO A 72 -2.06 -3.35 14.73
N ILE A 73 -0.85 -3.37 14.18
CA ILE A 73 -0.31 -2.28 13.38
C ILE A 73 0.36 -2.85 12.13
N GLY A 74 0.09 -2.22 10.99
CA GLY A 74 0.67 -2.61 9.70
C GLY A 74 1.42 -1.49 9.04
N PHE A 75 2.39 -1.83 8.20
CA PHE A 75 3.11 -0.90 7.34
C PHE A 75 3.11 -1.41 5.90
N VAL A 76 2.77 -0.56 4.95
CA VAL A 76 2.93 -0.81 3.52
C VAL A 76 4.01 0.11 3.00
N VAL A 77 5.05 -0.47 2.39
CA VAL A 77 6.28 0.24 2.08
C VAL A 77 6.69 -0.05 0.64
N ASP A 78 6.96 0.98 -0.16
CA ASP A 78 7.44 0.82 -1.52
C ASP A 78 8.89 0.34 -1.58
N VAL A 79 9.18 -0.47 -2.60
CA VAL A 79 10.49 -0.99 -2.95
C VAL A 79 11.06 -0.13 -4.09
N ASP A 80 11.71 0.98 -3.75
CA ASP A 80 12.22 1.91 -4.79
C ASP A 80 13.19 1.25 -5.79
N VAL A 81 14.15 0.47 -5.26
CA VAL A 81 15.21 -0.14 -6.06
C VAL A 81 15.31 -1.64 -5.79
N LYS A 82 15.71 -2.03 -4.58
CA LYS A 82 15.90 -3.45 -4.22
C LYS A 82 15.12 -3.85 -2.99
N VAL A 83 14.46 -5.00 -3.05
CA VAL A 83 13.73 -5.58 -1.91
C VAL A 83 14.66 -5.78 -0.73
N ALA A 84 15.87 -6.32 -0.97
CA ALA A 84 16.83 -6.61 0.08
C ALA A 84 17.22 -5.35 0.87
N ASP A 85 17.54 -4.26 0.17
CA ASP A 85 17.96 -3.00 0.78
C ASP A 85 16.81 -2.37 1.56
N ARG A 86 15.59 -2.35 0.97
CA ARG A 86 14.40 -1.85 1.67
C ARG A 86 14.08 -2.68 2.92
N TRP A 87 14.13 -4.00 2.80
CA TRP A 87 13.88 -4.91 3.92
C TRP A 87 14.89 -4.72 5.05
N GLN A 88 16.16 -4.46 4.74
CA GLN A 88 17.17 -4.13 5.75
C GLN A 88 16.84 -2.83 6.50
N ALA A 89 16.38 -1.79 5.80
CA ALA A 89 15.95 -0.54 6.43
C ALA A 89 14.73 -0.75 7.35
N VAL A 90 13.75 -1.53 6.90
CA VAL A 90 12.61 -1.95 7.73
C VAL A 90 13.07 -2.75 8.95
N CYS A 91 13.97 -3.71 8.76
CA CYS A 91 14.50 -4.53 9.86
C CYS A 91 15.19 -3.69 10.93
N ALA A 92 15.90 -2.62 10.54
CA ALA A 92 16.52 -1.71 11.51
C ALA A 92 15.46 -1.07 12.42
N ARG A 93 14.34 -0.60 11.87
CA ARG A 93 13.22 -0.01 12.62
C ARG A 93 12.46 -1.03 13.45
N LEU A 94 12.23 -2.23 12.92
CA LEU A 94 11.60 -3.32 13.67
C LEU A 94 12.44 -3.74 14.89
N ARG A 95 13.77 -3.84 14.74
CA ARG A 95 14.69 -4.13 15.86
C ARG A 95 14.72 -3.02 16.90
N GLU A 96 14.68 -1.76 16.45
CA GLU A 96 14.57 -0.61 17.34
C GLU A 96 13.28 -0.61 18.18
N ALA A 97 12.19 -1.16 17.63
CA ALA A 97 10.95 -1.38 18.36
C ALA A 97 10.96 -2.63 19.26
N GLY A 98 12.02 -3.45 19.23
CA GLY A 98 12.16 -4.66 20.04
C GLY A 98 11.73 -5.96 19.35
N LEU A 99 11.49 -5.95 18.03
CA LEU A 99 11.18 -7.17 17.26
C LEU A 99 12.44 -7.84 16.72
N SER A 100 12.33 -9.14 16.41
CA SER A 100 13.40 -9.94 15.80
C SER A 100 13.00 -10.39 14.39
N PRO A 101 13.09 -9.53 13.37
CA PRO A 101 12.74 -9.89 11.99
C PRO A 101 13.79 -10.82 11.34
N PRO A 102 13.38 -11.68 10.38
CA PRO A 102 14.29 -12.52 9.62
C PRO A 102 15.19 -11.69 8.68
N ASN A 103 16.29 -12.31 8.22
CA ASN A 103 17.26 -11.64 7.34
C ASN A 103 16.71 -11.29 5.94
N ALA A 104 15.73 -12.05 5.45
CA ALA A 104 15.07 -11.82 4.17
C ALA A 104 13.58 -11.56 4.40
N CYS A 105 12.98 -10.75 3.51
CA CYS A 105 11.55 -10.45 3.59
C CYS A 105 10.74 -11.74 3.31
N PRO A 106 9.77 -12.11 4.16
CA PRO A 106 8.87 -13.22 3.85
C PRO A 106 8.00 -12.90 2.63
N ASN A 107 7.87 -13.86 1.71
CA ASN A 107 7.08 -13.68 0.48
C ASN A 107 5.59 -13.45 0.73
N ASP A 108 5.06 -13.86 1.89
CA ASP A 108 3.67 -13.66 2.30
C ASP A 108 3.49 -12.43 3.23
N GLY A 109 4.50 -11.57 3.27
CA GLY A 109 4.58 -10.42 4.17
C GLY A 109 5.04 -10.81 5.57
N TYR A 110 5.62 -9.84 6.28
CA TYR A 110 6.10 -10.04 7.63
C TYR A 110 4.98 -9.97 8.66
N PHE A 111 5.07 -10.82 9.68
CA PHE A 111 4.32 -10.75 10.92
C PHE A 111 5.30 -10.89 12.10
N GLY A 112 5.18 -10.01 13.08
CA GLY A 112 5.96 -10.02 14.31
C GLY A 112 5.06 -9.74 15.52
N GLN A 113 5.54 -10.15 16.69
CA GLN A 113 4.93 -9.85 17.99
C GLN A 113 6.03 -9.52 18.98
N LEU A 114 5.74 -8.64 19.93
CA LEU A 114 6.63 -8.38 21.06
C LEU A 114 6.39 -9.43 22.14
N GLU A 115 7.43 -9.88 22.83
CA GLU A 115 7.31 -10.93 23.87
C GLU A 115 6.28 -10.59 24.97
N ASN A 116 6.17 -9.31 25.30
CA ASN A 116 5.31 -8.82 26.39
C ASN A 116 3.95 -8.28 25.91
N TYR A 117 3.68 -8.23 24.59
CA TYR A 117 2.45 -7.67 24.06
C TYR A 117 1.84 -8.57 22.97
N PRO A 118 0.55 -8.90 23.07
CA PRO A 118 -0.09 -9.84 22.14
C PRO A 118 -0.38 -9.26 20.75
N HIS A 119 -0.13 -7.96 20.52
CA HIS A 119 -0.53 -7.32 19.27
C HIS A 119 0.43 -7.67 18.11
N GLN A 120 -0.15 -7.83 16.91
CA GLN A 120 0.61 -8.15 15.71
C GLN A 120 1.16 -6.89 15.04
N VAL A 121 2.44 -6.93 14.68
CA VAL A 121 3.09 -5.98 13.79
C VAL A 121 3.21 -6.64 12.41
N GLY A 122 2.70 -6.00 11.38
CA GLY A 122 2.82 -6.48 10.00
C GLY A 122 3.63 -5.54 9.13
N VAL A 123 4.41 -6.08 8.19
CA VAL A 123 4.98 -5.28 7.09
C VAL A 123 4.73 -5.95 5.75
N TRP A 124 4.27 -5.16 4.77
CA TRP A 124 4.17 -5.53 3.36
C TRP A 124 5.09 -4.62 2.54
N LEU A 125 5.95 -5.24 1.72
CA LEU A 125 6.71 -4.51 0.72
C LEU A 125 5.98 -4.59 -0.61
N MET A 126 5.67 -3.45 -1.21
CA MET A 126 4.94 -3.41 -2.47
C MET A 126 5.77 -3.97 -3.64
N PRO A 127 5.10 -4.54 -4.67
CA PRO A 127 3.70 -4.96 -4.67
C PRO A 127 3.48 -6.32 -4.00
N ASP A 128 4.53 -7.13 -3.83
CA ASP A 128 4.45 -8.58 -3.62
C ASP A 128 5.50 -9.16 -2.65
N CYS A 129 6.29 -8.30 -1.98
CA CYS A 129 7.44 -8.66 -1.13
C CYS A 129 8.63 -9.35 -1.84
N ILE A 130 8.63 -9.43 -3.17
CA ILE A 130 9.61 -10.19 -3.95
C ILE A 130 10.25 -9.35 -5.06
N SER A 131 9.48 -8.47 -5.70
CA SER A 131 9.88 -7.72 -6.88
C SER A 131 10.68 -6.46 -6.54
N ASP A 132 11.85 -6.33 -7.16
CA ASP A 132 12.62 -5.10 -7.18
C ASP A 132 11.85 -3.98 -7.91
N HIS A 133 12.17 -2.72 -7.61
CA HIS A 133 11.47 -1.54 -8.12
C HIS A 133 9.94 -1.53 -7.87
N GLY A 134 9.46 -2.34 -6.93
CA GLY A 134 8.05 -2.44 -6.60
C GLY A 134 7.48 -1.16 -5.99
N THR A 135 6.42 -0.63 -6.58
CA THR A 135 5.68 0.52 -6.03
C THR A 135 4.19 0.25 -6.04
N LEU A 136 3.40 1.13 -5.43
CA LEU A 136 1.95 1.09 -5.59
C LEU A 136 1.53 1.05 -7.07
N GLU A 137 2.15 1.86 -7.94
CA GLU A 137 1.86 1.83 -9.38
C GLU A 137 2.13 0.47 -10.01
N HIS A 138 3.10 -0.30 -9.53
CA HIS A 138 3.32 -1.66 -10.00
C HIS A 138 2.12 -2.56 -9.65
N LEU A 139 1.59 -2.46 -8.43
CA LEU A 139 0.35 -3.14 -8.06
C LEU A 139 -0.81 -2.70 -8.97
N ILE A 140 -1.01 -1.40 -9.17
CA ILE A 140 -2.10 -0.87 -10.00
C ILE A 140 -2.00 -1.38 -11.45
N LYS A 141 -0.78 -1.50 -12.01
CA LYS A 141 -0.58 -2.05 -13.35
C LYS A 141 -1.07 -3.48 -13.49
N THR A 142 -0.98 -4.29 -12.43
CA THR A 142 -1.54 -5.66 -12.42
C THR A 142 -3.07 -5.69 -12.50
N LEU A 143 -3.73 -4.56 -12.18
CA LEU A 143 -5.18 -4.41 -12.20
C LEU A 143 -5.70 -3.87 -13.53
N ILE A 144 -4.84 -3.54 -14.49
CA ILE A 144 -5.28 -3.15 -15.83
C ILE A 144 -5.95 -4.36 -16.51
N PRO A 145 -7.16 -4.21 -17.08
CA PRO A 145 -7.85 -5.31 -17.74
C PRO A 145 -7.00 -5.98 -18.82
N VAL A 146 -7.03 -7.32 -18.85
CA VAL A 146 -6.31 -8.10 -19.87
C VAL A 146 -6.84 -7.73 -21.25
N GLY A 147 -5.93 -7.39 -22.17
CA GLY A 147 -6.26 -7.01 -23.54
C GLY A 147 -6.60 -5.53 -23.73
N ASP A 148 -6.45 -4.68 -22.71
CA ASP A 148 -6.60 -3.23 -22.85
C ASP A 148 -5.60 -2.68 -23.91
N LEU A 149 -6.15 -2.06 -24.95
CA LEU A 149 -5.36 -1.50 -26.06
C LEU A 149 -4.85 -0.07 -25.76
N LEU A 150 -5.51 0.63 -24.84
CA LEU A 150 -5.18 2.01 -24.48
C LEU A 150 -3.98 2.07 -23.54
N PHE A 151 -3.77 1.09 -22.67
CA PHE A 151 -2.68 1.09 -21.72
C PHE A 151 -1.29 0.99 -22.41
N PRO A 152 -1.08 0.08 -23.38
CA PRO A 152 0.11 0.11 -24.23
C PRO A 152 0.24 1.40 -25.04
N HIS A 153 -0.88 1.99 -25.47
CA HIS A 153 -0.87 3.28 -26.17
C HIS A 153 -0.44 4.42 -25.25
N ALA A 154 -0.89 4.44 -23.99
CA ALA A 154 -0.49 5.40 -22.98
C ALA A 154 1.01 5.29 -22.71
N GLY A 155 1.56 4.08 -22.60
CA GLY A 155 3.01 3.87 -22.51
C GLY A 155 3.78 4.52 -23.65
N LYS A 156 3.33 4.33 -24.90
CA LYS A 156 3.95 4.95 -26.08
C LYS A 156 3.79 6.47 -26.10
N ALA A 157 2.61 6.98 -25.70
CA ALA A 157 2.33 8.41 -25.63
C ALA A 157 3.20 9.09 -24.57
N THR A 158 3.32 8.50 -23.38
CA THR A 158 4.20 8.97 -22.31
C THR A 158 5.66 8.98 -22.76
N GLN A 159 6.15 7.91 -23.41
CA GLN A 159 7.51 7.88 -23.96
C GLN A 159 7.73 8.96 -25.05
N LYS A 160 6.70 9.28 -25.83
CA LYS A 160 6.77 10.40 -26.77
C LYS A 160 6.81 11.74 -26.04
N ALA A 161 6.02 11.91 -24.99
CA ALA A 161 6.00 13.11 -24.17
C ALA A 161 7.37 13.38 -23.51
N GLU A 162 8.05 12.35 -23.00
CA GLU A 162 9.43 12.46 -22.48
C GLU A 162 10.38 13.07 -23.52
N ARG A 163 10.33 12.57 -24.76
CA ARG A 163 11.13 13.10 -25.87
C ARG A 163 10.77 14.53 -26.28
N LEU A 164 9.56 14.97 -25.95
CA LEU A 164 9.08 16.34 -26.19
C LEU A 164 9.37 17.28 -25.01
N GLY A 165 10.02 16.80 -23.95
CA GLY A 165 10.37 17.62 -22.78
C GLY A 165 9.35 17.58 -21.65
N ALA A 166 8.63 16.47 -21.47
CA ALA A 166 7.81 16.27 -20.27
C ALA A 166 8.65 16.43 -19.00
N MET A 167 8.07 17.08 -17.98
CA MET A 167 8.79 17.52 -16.78
C MET A 167 8.93 16.46 -15.68
N PHE A 168 8.23 15.33 -15.77
CA PHE A 168 8.31 14.29 -14.74
C PHE A 168 9.66 13.56 -14.80
N GLY A 169 10.23 13.25 -13.63
CA GLY A 169 11.47 12.47 -13.54
C GLY A 169 11.27 10.98 -13.84
N ALA A 170 12.37 10.27 -14.11
CA ALA A 170 12.34 8.85 -14.49
C ALA A 170 11.63 7.94 -13.47
N ALA A 171 11.75 8.24 -12.16
CA ALA A 171 11.06 7.51 -11.11
C ALA A 171 9.53 7.57 -11.23
N ASN A 172 9.00 8.63 -11.85
CA ASN A 172 7.57 8.84 -12.04
C ASN A 172 7.05 8.33 -13.39
N HIS A 173 7.85 7.59 -14.17
CA HIS A 173 7.44 7.10 -15.48
C HIS A 173 6.15 6.25 -15.40
N ASN A 174 6.12 5.25 -14.51
CA ASN A 174 4.94 4.39 -14.35
C ASN A 174 3.71 5.20 -13.89
N LYS A 175 3.90 6.17 -12.99
CA LYS A 175 2.85 7.09 -12.56
C LYS A 175 2.31 7.90 -13.74
N ALA A 176 3.18 8.44 -14.58
CA ALA A 176 2.79 9.19 -15.78
C ALA A 176 2.03 8.31 -16.79
N VAL A 177 2.45 7.07 -17.02
CA VAL A 177 1.73 6.11 -17.88
C VAL A 177 0.32 5.85 -17.34
N LEU A 178 0.17 5.55 -16.05
CA LEU A 178 -1.11 5.28 -15.43
C LEU A 178 -2.05 6.48 -15.47
N HIS A 179 -1.57 7.68 -15.13
CA HIS A 179 -2.39 8.88 -15.20
C HIS A 179 -2.77 9.25 -16.64
N CYS A 180 -1.89 9.02 -17.63
CA CYS A 180 -2.23 9.19 -19.04
C CYS A 180 -3.34 8.22 -19.48
N TRP A 181 -3.25 6.96 -19.07
CA TRP A 181 -4.30 5.97 -19.36
C TRP A 181 -5.62 6.30 -18.64
N LEU A 182 -5.56 6.78 -17.40
CA LEU A 182 -6.73 7.23 -16.62
C LEU A 182 -7.42 8.44 -17.25
N ALA A 183 -6.67 9.32 -17.92
CA ALA A 183 -7.23 10.45 -18.66
C ALA A 183 -8.13 10.03 -19.84
N TRP A 184 -8.06 8.77 -20.28
CA TRP A 184 -8.87 8.24 -21.39
C TRP A 184 -10.01 7.33 -20.95
N GLN A 185 -10.25 7.21 -19.64
CA GLN A 185 -11.38 6.45 -19.12
C GLN A 185 -12.68 7.25 -19.20
N GLU A 186 -13.82 6.57 -19.01
CA GLU A 186 -15.17 7.18 -19.04
C GLU A 186 -15.26 8.43 -18.16
N ARG A 187 -14.59 8.42 -17.00
CA ARG A 187 -14.36 9.59 -16.16
C ARG A 187 -12.86 9.93 -16.21
N PRO A 188 -12.46 10.93 -16.99
CA PRO A 188 -11.05 11.27 -17.19
C PRO A 188 -10.35 11.65 -15.88
N GLY A 189 -9.15 11.07 -15.69
CA GLY A 189 -8.17 11.55 -14.70
C GLY A 189 -8.55 11.31 -13.24
N VAL A 190 -9.49 10.40 -12.96
CA VAL A 190 -9.87 10.08 -11.59
C VAL A 190 -8.70 9.44 -10.81
N PRO A 191 -8.58 9.67 -9.49
CA PRO A 191 -7.56 9.01 -8.67
C PRO A 191 -7.69 7.48 -8.65
N TYR A 192 -6.61 6.75 -8.34
CA TYR A 192 -6.57 5.28 -8.35
C TYR A 192 -7.70 4.63 -7.53
N GLY A 193 -7.91 5.04 -6.27
CA GLY A 193 -9.00 4.52 -5.46
C GLY A 193 -10.39 4.71 -6.09
N THR A 194 -10.59 5.86 -6.75
CA THR A 194 -11.84 6.12 -7.50
C THR A 194 -11.93 5.24 -8.74
N ALA A 195 -10.82 5.03 -9.47
CA ALA A 195 -10.77 4.15 -10.65
C ALA A 195 -11.07 2.67 -10.31
N ILE A 196 -10.58 2.20 -9.16
CA ILE A 196 -10.88 0.85 -8.63
C ILE A 196 -12.37 0.71 -8.32
N ASN A 197 -12.95 1.68 -7.61
CA ASN A 197 -14.39 1.70 -7.31
C ASN A 197 -15.25 1.88 -8.56
N ALA A 198 -14.76 2.61 -9.56
CA ALA A 198 -15.37 2.77 -10.88
C ALA A 198 -15.33 1.51 -11.75
N LYS A 199 -14.57 0.48 -11.34
CA LYS A 199 -14.28 -0.73 -12.12
C LYS A 199 -13.54 -0.44 -13.44
N PHE A 200 -12.80 0.67 -13.53
CA PHE A 200 -11.84 0.89 -14.63
C PHE A 200 -10.64 -0.05 -14.47
N LEU A 201 -10.25 -0.29 -13.22
CA LEU A 201 -9.29 -1.29 -12.81
C LEU A 201 -10.03 -2.54 -12.31
N ALA A 202 -9.45 -3.71 -12.57
CA ALA A 202 -9.77 -4.94 -11.88
C ALA A 202 -9.41 -4.83 -10.38
N HIS A 203 -9.59 -5.91 -9.61
CA HIS A 203 -9.39 -5.89 -8.16
C HIS A 203 -8.78 -7.17 -7.60
N ASP A 204 -8.49 -8.14 -8.46
CA ASP A 204 -8.31 -9.54 -8.14
C ASP A 204 -7.11 -10.16 -8.87
N SER A 205 -6.12 -9.33 -9.23
CA SER A 205 -4.81 -9.84 -9.65
C SER A 205 -4.17 -10.68 -8.54
N PRO A 206 -3.31 -11.66 -8.86
CA PRO A 206 -2.62 -12.47 -7.86
C PRO A 206 -1.91 -11.64 -6.78
N GLU A 207 -1.29 -10.52 -7.17
CA GLU A 207 -0.61 -9.58 -6.29
C GLU A 207 -1.59 -8.89 -5.33
N ALA A 208 -2.73 -8.39 -5.83
CA ALA A 208 -3.75 -7.78 -5.00
C ALA A 208 -4.37 -8.80 -4.03
N ILE A 209 -4.61 -10.03 -4.48
CA ILE A 209 -5.12 -11.11 -3.63
C ILE A 209 -4.12 -11.49 -2.53
N ALA A 210 -2.82 -11.56 -2.85
CA ALA A 210 -1.77 -11.83 -1.88
C ALA A 210 -1.69 -10.72 -0.82
N PHE A 211 -1.67 -9.46 -1.25
CA PHE A 211 -1.68 -8.28 -0.37
C PHE A 211 -2.92 -8.28 0.56
N LEU A 212 -4.11 -8.49 0.00
CA LEU A 212 -5.35 -8.52 0.79
C LEU A 212 -5.38 -9.70 1.77
N ARG A 213 -4.78 -10.85 1.43
CA ARG A 213 -4.66 -11.98 2.35
C ARG A 213 -3.78 -11.62 3.54
N TRP A 214 -2.62 -11.01 3.31
CA TRP A 214 -1.74 -10.52 4.37
C TRP A 214 -2.47 -9.51 5.27
N LEU A 215 -3.14 -8.53 4.68
CA LEU A 215 -3.86 -7.47 5.41
C LEU A 215 -5.02 -8.04 6.23
N LYS A 216 -5.83 -8.92 5.64
CA LYS A 216 -6.95 -9.58 6.34
C LYS A 216 -6.45 -10.44 7.50
N ARG A 217 -5.30 -11.10 7.36
CA ARG A 217 -4.67 -11.85 8.45
C ARG A 217 -4.21 -10.93 9.58
N LEU A 218 -3.54 -9.83 9.25
CA LEU A 218 -3.02 -8.86 10.24
C LEU A 218 -4.13 -8.27 11.13
N PHE A 219 -5.26 -7.92 10.53
CA PHE A 219 -6.38 -7.29 11.24
C PHE A 219 -7.50 -8.27 11.62
N GLY A 220 -7.29 -9.58 11.48
CA GLY A 220 -8.27 -10.60 11.87
C GLY A 220 -9.61 -10.51 11.12
N LEU A 221 -9.59 -10.10 9.85
CA LEU A 221 -10.80 -9.87 9.04
C LEU A 221 -11.42 -11.15 8.47
N SER A 222 -10.93 -12.33 8.87
CA SER A 222 -11.32 -13.65 8.37
C SER A 222 -12.75 -14.09 8.75
N ALA A 223 -13.58 -13.19 9.29
CA ALA A 223 -14.98 -13.47 9.67
C ALA A 223 -16.04 -12.65 8.93
N LEU A 224 -15.68 -11.73 8.01
CA LEU A 224 -16.69 -11.05 7.20
C LEU A 224 -17.01 -11.91 5.97
N ALA A 225 -18.03 -12.74 6.18
CA ALA A 225 -18.57 -13.76 5.31
C ALA A 225 -18.86 -13.27 3.88
N HIS A 226 -18.87 -14.26 2.98
CA HIS A 226 -19.66 -14.31 1.77
C HIS A 226 -20.81 -13.30 1.75
N ILE A 227 -20.78 -12.40 0.78
CA ILE A 227 -22.02 -11.86 0.21
C ILE A 227 -21.99 -12.28 -1.25
N ALA A 228 -23.00 -13.10 -1.56
CA ALA A 228 -23.32 -13.61 -2.88
C ALA A 228 -23.56 -12.49 -3.91
#